data_AF-A0A1A0V4T0-F1
#
_entry.id   AF-A0A1A0V4T0-F1
#
_cell.length_a   1.000
_cell.length_b   1.000
_cell.length_c   1.000
_cell.angle_alpha   90.00
_cell.angle_beta   90.00
_cell.angle_gamma   90.00
#
_symmetry.space_group_name_H-M   'P 1'
#
loop_
_entity.id
_entity.type
_entity.pdbx_description
1 polymer ?
#
loop_
_entity_poly.entity_id
_entity_poly.type
_entity_poly.pdbx_seq_one_letter_code
_entity_poly.pdbx_strand_id
1 'polypeptide(L)'
;MQAVAALTRAHNMFREATAGDGVGDAPARTQAHAEAITHRADGLPGTAAGMSGASINQLSRLAHSDRALGQIITAARAEHTSGRTATGTVLDAALTDTTPAVDTPLGRREAAARMAARLRAQHRHVAGSRRRARLLARRLRRLHYLRGRSMHGNQPSGRPAVLAAIRKALDIKGIHDPAARARWERGMDLVARRESNYNASAVNDWDSNAARGTPSKGAWQFIAPTFAAYHQPGTSRDIHNLVAQACAFINYAMGRYGVAIDASNLADRIQQADPHRAPKGY
;
A
#
# COMPACT_ATOMS: atom_id res chain seq x y z
N MET A 1 -33.84 -33.58 9.58
CA MET A 1 -33.99 -32.12 9.77
C MET A 1 -32.66 -31.36 9.94
N GLN A 2 -31.71 -31.83 10.77
CA GLN A 2 -30.46 -31.09 11.03
C GLN A 2 -29.56 -30.86 9.80
N ALA A 3 -29.49 -31.82 8.87
CA ALA A 3 -28.63 -31.73 7.69
C ALA A 3 -29.13 -30.67 6.68
N VAL A 4 -30.44 -30.63 6.39
CA VAL A 4 -31.04 -29.60 5.53
C VAL A 4 -30.84 -28.21 6.15
N ALA A 5 -31.03 -28.07 7.47
CA ALA A 5 -30.75 -26.81 8.15
C ALA A 5 -29.29 -26.34 8.01
N ALA A 6 -28.32 -27.27 7.99
CA ALA A 6 -26.92 -26.95 7.73
C ALA A 6 -26.69 -26.48 6.29
N LEU A 7 -27.35 -27.11 5.30
CA LEU A 7 -27.30 -26.68 3.90
C LEU A 7 -27.90 -25.28 3.74
N THR A 8 -29.06 -25.01 4.36
CA THR A 8 -29.72 -23.70 4.37
C THR A 8 -28.83 -22.63 4.99
N ARG A 9 -28.20 -22.89 6.14
CA ARG A 9 -27.25 -21.92 6.75
C ARG A 9 -26.09 -21.60 5.82
N ALA A 10 -25.52 -22.61 5.17
CA ALA A 10 -24.43 -22.41 4.22
C ALA A 10 -24.86 -21.60 2.99
N HIS A 11 -26.06 -21.83 2.46
CA HIS A 11 -26.60 -21.03 1.36
C HIS A 11 -26.86 -19.58 1.78
N ASN A 12 -27.39 -19.37 2.99
CA ASN A 12 -27.67 -18.05 3.54
C ASN A 12 -26.42 -17.17 3.71
N MET A 13 -25.22 -17.76 3.79
CA MET A 13 -23.96 -16.99 3.77
C MET A 13 -23.76 -16.20 2.48
N PHE A 14 -24.45 -16.56 1.39
CA PHE A 14 -24.41 -15.89 0.09
C PHE A 14 -25.66 -15.04 -0.18
N ARG A 15 -26.42 -14.72 0.88
CA ARG A 15 -27.70 -14.02 0.77
C ARG A 15 -27.59 -12.50 0.82
N GLU A 16 -26.53 -11.95 1.41
CA GLU A 16 -26.32 -10.51 1.55
C GLU A 16 -25.02 -10.02 0.88
N ALA A 17 -25.21 -9.14 -0.13
CA ALA A 17 -24.49 -7.86 -0.28
C ALA A 17 -24.93 -7.20 -1.61
N THR A 18 -26.14 -6.63 -1.66
CA THR A 18 -26.42 -5.51 -2.57
C THR A 18 -25.95 -4.22 -1.90
N ALA A 19 -24.65 -4.14 -1.57
CA ALA A 19 -24.04 -2.83 -1.39
C ALA A 19 -23.90 -2.25 -2.81
N GLY A 20 -24.64 -1.17 -3.07
CA GLY A 20 -24.84 -0.57 -4.40
C GLY A 20 -23.57 -0.22 -5.16
N ASP A 21 -23.76 0.27 -6.39
CA ASP A 21 -22.77 0.62 -7.41
C ASP A 21 -21.73 1.70 -7.00
N GLY A 22 -21.04 1.50 -5.89
CA GLY A 22 -20.22 2.52 -5.22
C GLY A 22 -18.95 2.94 -5.93
N VAL A 23 -18.75 2.55 -7.19
CA VAL A 23 -17.63 3.04 -8.01
C VAL A 23 -18.08 3.54 -9.40
N GLY A 24 -19.28 3.15 -9.88
CA GLY A 24 -19.80 3.56 -11.19
C GLY A 24 -18.77 3.47 -12.33
N ASP A 25 -18.84 4.40 -13.29
CA ASP A 25 -17.87 4.54 -14.39
C ASP A 25 -16.62 5.35 -14.03
N ALA A 26 -16.46 5.74 -12.76
CA ALA A 26 -15.35 6.58 -12.35
C ALA A 26 -13.98 6.04 -12.81
N PRO A 27 -13.65 4.73 -12.65
CA PRO A 27 -12.38 4.16 -13.09
C PRO A 27 -12.13 4.31 -14.59
N ALA A 28 -13.17 4.14 -15.41
CA ALA A 28 -13.10 4.25 -16.86
C ALA A 28 -12.90 5.71 -17.30
N ARG A 29 -13.55 6.65 -16.61
CA ARG A 29 -13.36 8.10 -16.86
C ARG A 29 -11.96 8.57 -16.48
N THR A 30 -11.42 8.12 -15.33
CA THR A 30 -10.04 8.44 -14.93
C THR A 30 -9.04 7.93 -15.97
N GLN A 31 -9.28 6.74 -16.52
CA GLN A 31 -8.45 6.14 -17.55
C GLN A 31 -8.50 6.93 -18.86
N ALA A 32 -9.70 7.21 -19.39
CA ALA A 32 -9.84 7.99 -20.62
C ALA A 32 -9.20 9.38 -20.49
N HIS A 33 -9.28 9.99 -19.31
CA HIS A 33 -8.63 11.27 -19.03
C HIS A 33 -7.10 11.15 -18.99
N ALA A 34 -6.56 10.10 -18.36
CA ALA A 34 -5.12 9.84 -18.35
C ALA A 34 -4.55 9.61 -19.76
N GLU A 35 -5.26 8.82 -20.59
CA GLU A 35 -4.90 8.55 -21.99
C GLU A 35 -4.98 9.82 -22.86
N ALA A 36 -5.99 10.67 -22.65
CA ALA A 36 -6.09 11.94 -23.36
C ALA A 36 -4.97 12.93 -23.00
N ILE A 37 -4.51 12.94 -21.74
CA ILE A 37 -3.41 13.80 -21.30
C ILE A 37 -2.07 13.31 -21.86
N THR A 38 -1.83 11.99 -21.90
CA THR A 38 -0.61 11.43 -22.49
C THR A 38 -0.40 11.88 -23.94
N HIS A 39 -1.47 11.87 -24.75
CA HIS A 39 -1.40 12.27 -26.15
C HIS A 39 -1.20 13.79 -26.37
N ARG A 40 -1.52 14.63 -25.38
CA ARG A 40 -1.36 16.09 -25.49
C ARG A 40 0.02 16.60 -25.05
N ALA A 41 0.84 15.75 -24.43
CA ALA A 41 2.17 16.13 -23.98
C ALA A 41 3.26 16.04 -25.07
N ASP A 42 2.94 15.44 -26.21
CA ASP A 42 3.80 15.41 -27.40
C ASP A 42 3.92 16.84 -27.98
N GLY A 43 5.03 17.52 -27.68
CA GLY A 43 5.35 18.87 -28.18
C GLY A 43 5.70 19.93 -27.12
N LEU A 44 5.79 19.56 -25.84
CA LEU A 44 6.14 20.50 -24.76
C LEU A 44 7.67 20.74 -24.65
N PRO A 45 8.14 21.98 -24.36
CA PRO A 45 9.56 22.27 -24.13
C PRO A 45 10.13 21.52 -22.91
N GLY A 46 11.42 21.17 -22.93
CA GLY A 46 12.02 20.11 -22.10
C GLY A 46 11.78 20.14 -20.59
N THR A 47 11.72 21.32 -19.95
CA THR A 47 11.42 21.43 -18.51
C THR A 47 9.93 21.21 -18.21
N ALA A 48 9.04 21.69 -19.07
CA ALA A 48 7.60 21.41 -19.00
C ALA A 48 7.30 19.94 -19.34
N ALA A 49 8.05 19.34 -20.27
CA ALA A 49 7.95 17.92 -20.60
C ALA A 49 8.34 17.02 -19.42
N GLY A 50 9.36 17.38 -18.64
CA GLY A 50 9.77 16.62 -17.44
C GLY A 50 8.72 16.63 -16.32
N MET A 51 8.15 17.80 -15.99
CA MET A 51 7.08 17.93 -15.01
C MET A 51 5.77 17.28 -15.48
N SER A 52 5.44 17.42 -16.77
CA SER A 52 4.28 16.78 -17.40
C SER A 52 4.43 15.25 -17.37
N GLY A 53 5.62 14.72 -17.68
CA GLY A 53 5.92 13.29 -17.63
C GLY A 53 5.78 12.68 -16.24
N ALA A 54 6.21 13.38 -15.18
CA ALA A 54 6.01 12.93 -13.79
C ALA A 54 4.51 12.85 -13.42
N SER A 55 3.74 13.85 -13.83
CA SER A 55 2.29 13.94 -13.58
C SER A 55 1.52 12.87 -14.36
N ILE A 56 1.91 12.64 -15.62
CA ILE A 56 1.41 11.57 -16.48
C ILE A 56 1.67 10.19 -15.86
N ASN A 57 2.91 9.92 -15.42
CA ASN A 57 3.26 8.67 -14.77
C ASN A 57 2.44 8.43 -13.49
N GLN A 58 2.19 9.48 -12.71
CA GLN A 58 1.32 9.40 -11.54
C GLN A 58 -0.13 9.06 -11.91
N LEU A 59 -0.69 9.72 -12.92
CA LEU A 59 -2.04 9.43 -13.42
C LEU A 59 -2.16 8.01 -13.97
N SER A 60 -1.18 7.54 -14.75
CA SER A 60 -1.15 6.17 -15.27
C SER A 60 -1.09 5.13 -14.16
N ARG A 61 -0.34 5.37 -13.08
CA ARG A 61 -0.29 4.49 -11.89
C ARG A 61 -1.62 4.46 -11.14
N LEU A 62 -2.29 5.60 -11.01
CA LEU A 62 -3.63 5.70 -10.40
C LEU A 62 -4.66 4.94 -11.25
N ALA A 63 -4.68 5.17 -12.56
CA ALA A 63 -5.56 4.46 -13.49
C ALA A 63 -5.32 2.94 -13.49
N HIS A 64 -4.06 2.50 -13.40
CA HIS A 64 -3.75 1.07 -13.25
C HIS A 64 -4.28 0.51 -11.92
N SER A 65 -4.16 1.26 -10.82
CA SER A 65 -4.67 0.86 -9.50
C SER A 65 -6.20 0.80 -9.48
N ASP A 66 -6.87 1.76 -10.12
CA ASP A 66 -8.33 1.79 -10.29
C ASP A 66 -8.81 0.58 -11.12
N ARG A 67 -8.12 0.24 -12.21
CA ARG A 67 -8.41 -0.98 -13.00
C ARG A 67 -8.28 -2.25 -12.17
N ALA A 68 -7.19 -2.38 -11.42
CA ALA A 68 -6.96 -3.55 -10.58
C ALA A 68 -7.99 -3.66 -9.44
N LEU A 69 -8.44 -2.53 -8.88
CA LEU A 69 -9.55 -2.48 -7.93
C LEU A 69 -10.86 -2.95 -8.56
N GLY A 70 -11.20 -2.43 -9.74
CA GLY A 70 -12.37 -2.85 -10.51
C GLY A 70 -12.37 -4.35 -10.78
N GLN A 71 -11.24 -4.91 -11.21
CA GLN A 71 -11.09 -6.35 -11.42
C GLN A 71 -11.29 -7.18 -10.14
N ILE A 72 -10.80 -6.71 -8.99
CA ILE A 72 -11.00 -7.39 -7.70
C ILE A 72 -12.48 -7.36 -7.29
N ILE A 73 -13.16 -6.23 -7.45
CA ILE A 73 -14.58 -6.10 -7.13
C ILE A 73 -15.42 -7.00 -8.04
N THR A 74 -15.17 -6.98 -9.35
CA THR A 74 -15.84 -7.85 -10.32
C THR A 74 -15.61 -9.32 -9.99
N ALA A 75 -14.37 -9.72 -9.68
CA ALA A 75 -14.05 -11.09 -9.27
C ALA A 75 -14.74 -11.48 -7.95
N ALA A 76 -14.83 -10.58 -6.97
CA ALA A 76 -15.54 -10.83 -5.72
C ALA A 76 -17.05 -11.04 -5.94
N ARG A 77 -17.66 -10.23 -6.81
CA ARG A 77 -19.07 -10.35 -7.19
C ARG A 77 -19.35 -11.66 -7.92
N ALA A 78 -18.53 -11.99 -8.93
CA ALA A 78 -18.64 -13.24 -9.68
C ALA A 78 -18.45 -14.48 -8.78
N GLU A 79 -17.54 -14.41 -7.82
CA GLU A 79 -17.35 -15.47 -6.83
C GLU A 79 -18.57 -15.64 -5.91
N HIS A 80 -19.16 -14.52 -5.48
CA HIS A 80 -20.35 -14.53 -4.63
C HIS A 80 -21.56 -15.12 -5.36
N THR A 81 -21.80 -14.73 -6.62
CA THR A 81 -22.88 -15.30 -7.44
C THR A 81 -22.65 -16.77 -7.71
N SER A 82 -21.43 -17.18 -8.05
CA SER A 82 -21.07 -18.59 -8.25
C SER A 82 -21.31 -19.43 -6.99
N GLY A 83 -20.92 -18.92 -5.82
CA GLY A 83 -21.16 -19.57 -4.53
C GLY A 83 -22.65 -19.69 -4.21
N ARG A 84 -23.44 -18.66 -4.48
CA ARG A 84 -24.90 -18.68 -4.31
C ARG A 84 -25.55 -19.74 -5.18
N THR A 85 -25.23 -19.77 -6.48
CA THR A 85 -25.79 -20.76 -7.40
C THR A 85 -25.40 -22.18 -6.98
N ALA A 86 -24.11 -22.44 -6.73
CA ALA A 86 -23.64 -23.77 -6.38
C ALA A 86 -24.19 -24.28 -5.04
N THR A 87 -24.34 -23.40 -4.04
CA THR A 87 -24.95 -23.80 -2.76
C THR A 87 -26.46 -23.95 -2.82
N GLY A 88 -27.12 -23.20 -3.73
CA GLY A 88 -28.54 -23.32 -4.03
C GLY A 88 -28.86 -24.66 -4.68
N THR A 89 -28.11 -25.06 -5.72
CA THR A 89 -28.36 -26.34 -6.40
C THR A 89 -28.23 -27.56 -5.47
N VAL A 90 -27.28 -27.53 -4.51
CA VAL A 90 -27.14 -28.60 -3.51
C VAL A 90 -28.32 -28.62 -2.53
N LEU A 91 -28.82 -27.43 -2.14
CA LEU A 91 -29.98 -27.30 -1.26
C LEU A 91 -31.26 -27.76 -1.97
N ASP A 92 -31.49 -27.31 -3.19
CA ASP A 92 -32.65 -27.70 -3.99
C ASP A 92 -32.67 -29.21 -4.21
N ALA A 93 -31.53 -29.80 -4.59
CA ALA A 93 -31.39 -31.26 -4.73
C ALA A 93 -31.59 -32.03 -3.41
N ALA A 94 -31.48 -31.38 -2.25
CA ALA A 94 -31.81 -31.99 -0.95
C ALA A 94 -33.30 -31.85 -0.61
N LEU A 95 -33.93 -30.75 -1.03
CA LEU A 95 -35.35 -30.48 -0.79
C LEU A 95 -36.26 -31.29 -1.72
N THR A 96 -35.81 -31.56 -2.95
CA THR A 96 -36.56 -32.32 -3.96
C THR A 96 -36.25 -33.81 -3.95
N ASP A 97 -35.45 -34.29 -2.99
CA ASP A 97 -35.08 -35.71 -2.87
C ASP A 97 -36.27 -36.55 -2.39
N THR A 98 -37.09 -36.99 -3.34
CA THR A 98 -38.17 -37.96 -3.12
C THR A 98 -37.58 -39.36 -3.08
N THR A 99 -37.06 -39.76 -1.93
CA THR A 99 -36.48 -41.11 -1.73
C THR A 99 -37.56 -42.20 -1.87
N PRO A 100 -37.53 -43.08 -2.89
CA PRO A 100 -38.63 -44.03 -3.13
C PRO A 100 -38.67 -45.24 -2.19
N ALA A 101 -37.72 -45.39 -1.25
CA ALA A 101 -37.53 -46.67 -0.53
C ALA A 101 -36.98 -46.53 0.91
N VAL A 102 -37.29 -45.43 1.63
CA VAL A 102 -36.81 -45.20 3.02
C VAL A 102 -37.24 -46.30 3.98
N ASP A 103 -38.27 -47.08 3.64
CA ASP A 103 -38.76 -48.17 4.48
C ASP A 103 -37.87 -49.42 4.39
N THR A 104 -36.91 -49.46 3.45
CA THR A 104 -35.94 -50.56 3.33
C THR A 104 -34.61 -50.19 3.98
N PRO A 105 -33.87 -51.16 4.58
CA PRO A 105 -32.52 -50.92 5.07
C PRO A 105 -31.56 -50.38 3.99
N LEU A 106 -31.72 -50.83 2.75
CA LEU A 106 -30.90 -50.37 1.62
C LEU A 106 -31.22 -48.92 1.25
N GLY A 107 -32.49 -48.54 1.14
CA GLY A 107 -32.90 -47.17 0.84
C GLY A 107 -32.51 -46.18 1.94
N ARG A 108 -32.53 -46.58 3.23
CA ARG A 108 -31.98 -45.74 4.32
C ARG A 108 -30.49 -45.49 4.18
N ARG A 109 -29.70 -46.51 3.82
CA ARG A 109 -28.25 -46.36 3.59
C ARG A 109 -27.97 -45.45 2.41
N GLU A 110 -28.73 -45.60 1.32
CA GLU A 110 -28.58 -44.77 0.14
C GLU A 110 -28.94 -43.30 0.41
N ALA A 111 -30.06 -43.04 1.10
CA ALA A 111 -30.46 -41.70 1.51
C ALA A 111 -29.38 -41.02 2.38
N ALA A 112 -28.81 -41.77 3.34
CA ALA A 112 -27.71 -41.28 4.17
C ALA A 112 -26.45 -40.97 3.35
N ALA A 113 -26.10 -41.83 2.39
CA ALA A 113 -24.94 -41.62 1.51
C ALA A 113 -25.10 -40.38 0.62
N ARG A 114 -26.29 -40.17 0.03
CA ARG A 114 -26.61 -38.99 -0.78
C ARG A 114 -26.56 -37.71 0.07
N MET A 115 -27.15 -37.72 1.28
CA MET A 115 -27.06 -36.57 2.20
C MET A 115 -25.61 -36.26 2.60
N ALA A 116 -24.80 -37.27 2.89
CA ALA A 116 -23.38 -37.08 3.20
C ALA A 116 -22.60 -36.49 2.00
N ALA A 117 -22.90 -36.91 0.77
CA ALA A 117 -22.31 -36.34 -0.43
C ALA A 117 -22.68 -34.86 -0.60
N ARG A 118 -23.94 -34.48 -0.36
CA ARG A 118 -24.41 -33.09 -0.39
C ARG A 118 -23.72 -32.22 0.66
N LEU A 119 -23.60 -32.69 1.89
CA LEU A 119 -22.86 -31.98 2.95
C LEU A 119 -21.38 -31.76 2.58
N ARG A 120 -20.72 -32.76 2.00
CA ARG A 120 -19.33 -32.62 1.51
C ARG A 120 -19.24 -31.64 0.34
N ALA A 121 -20.19 -31.65 -0.59
CA ALA A 121 -20.25 -30.67 -1.67
C ALA A 121 -20.41 -29.24 -1.14
N GLN A 122 -21.39 -29.03 -0.25
CA GLN A 122 -21.64 -27.73 0.39
C GLN A 122 -20.40 -27.21 1.13
N HIS A 123 -19.74 -28.08 1.90
CA HIS A 123 -18.50 -27.72 2.60
C HIS A 123 -17.39 -27.29 1.63
N ARG A 124 -17.21 -28.01 0.51
CA ARG A 124 -16.20 -27.64 -0.51
C ARG A 124 -16.49 -26.28 -1.13
N HIS A 125 -17.76 -25.95 -1.41
CA HIS A 125 -18.13 -24.62 -1.94
C HIS A 125 -17.80 -23.51 -0.93
N VAL A 126 -18.19 -23.67 0.33
CA VAL A 126 -17.92 -22.68 1.39
C VAL A 126 -16.42 -22.53 1.65
N ALA A 127 -15.68 -23.64 1.75
CA ALA A 127 -14.23 -23.61 1.97
C ALA A 127 -13.48 -22.99 0.78
N GLY A 128 -13.88 -23.33 -0.45
CA GLY A 128 -13.35 -22.74 -1.68
C GLY A 128 -13.57 -21.23 -1.74
N SER A 129 -14.80 -20.78 -1.46
CA SER A 129 -15.15 -19.37 -1.42
C SER A 129 -14.34 -18.59 -0.38
N ARG A 130 -14.19 -19.13 0.84
CA ARG A 130 -13.33 -18.52 1.88
C ARG A 130 -11.87 -18.39 1.45
N ARG A 131 -11.32 -19.39 0.74
CA ARG A 131 -9.94 -19.32 0.21
C ARG A 131 -9.82 -18.21 -0.83
N ARG A 132 -10.76 -18.11 -1.77
CA ARG A 132 -10.76 -17.06 -2.81
C ARG A 132 -10.98 -15.67 -2.24
N ALA A 133 -11.90 -15.51 -1.29
CA ALA A 133 -12.11 -14.25 -0.56
C ALA A 133 -10.83 -13.78 0.14
N ARG A 134 -10.08 -14.68 0.79
CA ARG A 134 -8.77 -14.36 1.40
C ARG A 134 -7.73 -13.91 0.37
N LEU A 135 -7.71 -14.52 -0.82
CA LEU A 135 -6.81 -14.12 -1.91
C LEU A 135 -7.16 -12.72 -2.42
N LEU A 136 -8.45 -12.44 -2.67
CA LEU A 136 -8.92 -11.12 -3.08
C LEU A 136 -8.62 -10.06 -2.02
N ALA A 137 -8.82 -10.36 -0.73
CA ALA A 137 -8.46 -9.46 0.37
C ALA A 137 -6.95 -9.21 0.47
N ARG A 138 -6.10 -10.17 0.09
CA ARG A 138 -4.64 -9.97 0.00
C ARG A 138 -4.27 -9.10 -1.21
N ARG A 139 -4.92 -9.30 -2.36
CA ARG A 139 -4.73 -8.46 -3.55
C ARG A 139 -5.15 -7.02 -3.27
N LEU A 140 -6.30 -6.82 -2.63
CA LEU A 140 -6.79 -5.51 -2.22
C LEU A 140 -5.80 -4.80 -1.29
N ARG A 141 -5.25 -5.52 -0.29
CA ARG A 141 -4.21 -4.98 0.61
C ARG A 141 -2.90 -4.61 -0.09
N ARG A 142 -2.60 -5.22 -1.24
CA ARG A 142 -1.43 -4.89 -2.08
C ARG A 142 -1.69 -3.70 -3.00
N LEU A 143 -2.94 -3.31 -3.24
CA LEU A 143 -3.22 -2.09 -3.99
C LEU A 143 -2.70 -0.89 -3.20
N HIS A 144 -1.88 -0.09 -3.87
CA HIS A 144 -1.26 1.10 -3.29
C HIS A 144 -2.26 2.18 -2.87
N TYR A 145 -3.56 2.00 -3.14
CA TYR A 145 -4.67 2.84 -2.63
C TYR A 145 -4.59 3.06 -1.11
N LEU A 146 -4.25 2.00 -0.36
CA LEU A 146 -4.18 2.06 1.10
C LEU A 146 -2.81 2.54 1.62
N ARG A 147 -1.79 2.57 0.75
CA ARG A 147 -0.46 3.11 1.11
C ARG A 147 -0.38 4.61 0.85
N GLY A 148 -1.11 5.12 -0.15
CA GLY A 148 -1.30 6.55 -0.38
C GLY A 148 -2.31 7.21 0.57
N ARG A 149 -3.14 6.44 1.27
CA ARG A 149 -4.10 6.93 2.29
C ARG A 149 -3.68 6.63 3.72
N SER A 150 -2.43 6.24 3.96
CA SER A 150 -1.83 6.40 5.29
C SER A 150 -1.80 7.89 5.57
N MET A 151 -2.49 8.35 6.62
CA MET A 151 -2.47 9.67 7.30
C MET A 151 -1.43 10.75 6.85
N HIS A 152 -1.32 11.10 5.58
CA HIS A 152 -0.45 12.18 5.09
C HIS A 152 -1.19 13.51 4.88
N GLY A 153 -2.49 13.53 5.18
CA GLY A 153 -3.22 14.77 5.33
C GLY A 153 -2.68 15.49 6.57
N ASN A 154 -1.88 16.53 6.34
CA ASN A 154 -1.37 17.50 7.30
C ASN A 154 0.07 17.32 7.84
N GLN A 155 0.95 16.54 7.19
CA GLN A 155 2.38 16.68 7.51
C GLN A 155 2.93 17.98 6.89
N PRO A 156 3.50 18.90 7.69
CA PRO A 156 4.13 20.10 7.16
C PRO A 156 5.24 19.69 6.19
N SER A 157 5.22 20.26 4.99
CA SER A 157 6.20 19.99 3.93
C SER A 157 6.83 21.31 3.48
N GLY A 158 7.90 21.22 2.68
CA GLY A 158 8.64 22.39 2.24
C GLY A 158 9.74 22.81 3.22
N ARG A 159 10.58 23.73 2.75
CA ARG A 159 11.82 24.13 3.45
C ARG A 159 11.60 24.59 4.90
N PRO A 160 10.58 25.42 5.25
CA PRO A 160 10.37 25.84 6.64
C PRO A 160 10.07 24.67 7.58
N ALA A 161 9.27 23.70 7.14
CA ALA A 161 8.93 22.52 7.92
C ALA A 161 10.16 21.62 8.16
N VAL A 162 10.97 21.43 7.12
CA VAL A 162 12.23 20.67 7.21
C VAL A 162 13.19 21.33 8.20
N LEU A 163 13.40 22.65 8.11
CA LEU A 163 14.28 23.38 9.03
C LEU A 163 13.78 23.32 10.48
N ALA A 164 12.47 23.48 10.71
CA ALA A 164 11.88 23.32 12.04
C ALA A 164 12.11 21.91 12.60
N ALA A 165 11.98 20.89 11.76
CA ALA A 165 12.23 19.50 12.16
C ALA A 165 13.71 19.22 12.46
N ILE A 166 14.64 19.80 11.68
CA ILE A 166 16.09 19.71 11.96
C ILE A 166 16.39 20.31 13.34
N ARG A 167 15.90 21.53 13.61
CA ARG A 167 16.09 22.19 14.92
C ARG A 167 15.57 21.36 16.07
N LYS A 168 14.35 20.83 15.92
CA LYS A 168 13.74 19.96 16.94
C LYS A 168 14.54 18.67 17.14
N ALA A 169 15.06 18.08 16.06
CA ALA A 169 15.92 16.92 16.15
C ALA A 169 17.22 17.26 16.89
N LEU A 170 17.88 18.38 16.58
CA LEU A 170 19.08 18.82 17.30
C LEU A 170 18.83 18.98 18.80
N ASP A 171 17.66 19.50 19.19
CA ASP A 171 17.26 19.57 20.60
C ASP A 171 17.11 18.17 21.23
N ILE A 172 16.44 17.24 20.55
CA ILE A 172 16.29 15.83 20.99
C ILE A 172 17.65 15.13 21.10
N LYS A 173 18.60 15.50 20.24
CA LYS A 173 19.97 14.96 20.22
C LYS A 173 20.91 15.64 21.23
N GLY A 174 20.44 16.66 21.96
CA GLY A 174 21.25 17.40 22.94
C GLY A 174 22.34 18.27 22.31
N ILE A 175 22.20 18.64 21.02
CA ILE A 175 23.18 19.47 20.30
C ILE A 175 22.79 20.94 20.47
N HIS A 176 23.37 21.58 21.48
CA HIS A 176 23.07 22.97 21.85
C HIS A 176 24.12 23.98 21.40
N ASP A 177 25.33 23.54 21.06
CA ASP A 177 26.38 24.43 20.56
C ASP A 177 25.94 25.16 19.27
N PRO A 178 25.94 26.51 19.24
CA PRO A 178 25.43 27.26 18.09
C PRO A 178 26.17 26.97 16.77
N ALA A 179 27.49 26.76 16.83
CA ALA A 179 28.29 26.49 15.65
C ALA A 179 27.98 25.10 15.07
N ALA A 180 27.89 24.09 15.92
CA ALA A 180 27.47 22.74 15.55
C ALA A 180 26.08 22.72 14.92
N ARG A 181 25.11 23.41 15.55
CA ARG A 181 23.74 23.51 15.02
C ARG A 181 23.70 24.14 13.64
N ALA A 182 24.45 25.22 13.43
CA ALA A 182 24.53 25.88 12.14
C ALA A 182 25.12 24.99 11.04
N ARG A 183 26.13 24.15 11.37
CA ARG A 183 26.70 23.18 10.42
C ARG A 183 25.70 22.06 10.07
N TRP A 184 25.05 21.48 11.08
CA TRP A 184 24.00 20.47 10.86
C TRP A 184 22.85 21.00 10.03
N GLU A 185 22.31 22.19 10.38
CA GLU A 185 21.21 22.82 9.64
C GLU A 185 21.58 23.02 8.16
N ARG A 186 22.76 23.60 7.86
CA ARG A 186 23.19 23.82 6.47
C ARG A 186 23.34 22.51 5.68
N GLY A 187 23.99 21.51 6.26
CA GLY A 187 24.21 20.23 5.57
C GLY A 187 22.90 19.47 5.33
N MET A 188 22.03 19.40 6.35
CA MET A 188 20.76 18.69 6.24
C MET A 188 19.75 19.41 5.33
N ASP A 189 19.71 20.76 5.34
CA ASP A 189 18.92 21.58 4.40
C ASP A 189 19.32 21.29 2.95
N LEU A 190 20.63 21.24 2.69
CA LEU A 190 21.16 20.94 1.36
C LEU A 190 20.79 19.53 0.89
N VAL A 191 20.93 18.53 1.75
CA VAL A 191 20.54 17.15 1.43
C VAL A 191 19.05 17.07 1.15
N ALA A 192 18.19 17.62 2.02
CA ALA A 192 16.74 17.58 1.83
C ALA A 192 16.30 18.28 0.52
N ARG A 193 16.97 19.37 0.15
CA ARG A 193 16.77 20.04 -1.13
C ARG A 193 17.08 19.12 -2.30
N ARG A 194 18.25 18.46 -2.27
CA ARG A 194 18.75 17.60 -3.36
C ARG A 194 17.95 16.30 -3.50
N GLU A 195 17.55 15.72 -2.37
CA GLU A 195 16.91 14.39 -2.32
C GLU A 195 15.42 14.43 -2.70
N SER A 196 14.71 15.48 -2.29
CA SER A 196 13.24 15.51 -2.41
C SER A 196 12.65 16.88 -2.73
N ASN A 197 13.49 17.91 -2.87
CA ASN A 197 13.07 19.31 -2.85
C ASN A 197 12.17 19.61 -1.63
N TYR A 198 12.57 19.14 -0.44
CA TYR A 198 11.88 19.31 0.84
C TYR A 198 10.51 18.62 0.96
N ASN A 199 10.21 17.66 0.09
CA ASN A 199 8.92 16.97 0.12
C ASN A 199 8.90 15.83 1.14
N ALA A 200 8.20 16.03 2.26
CA ALA A 200 8.02 15.02 3.32
C ALA A 200 7.29 13.75 2.83
N SER A 201 6.46 13.88 1.80
CA SER A 201 5.69 12.79 1.20
C SER A 201 6.37 12.18 -0.03
N ALA A 202 7.62 12.55 -0.33
CA ALA A 202 8.33 12.02 -1.49
C ALA A 202 8.49 10.50 -1.39
N VAL A 203 8.30 9.81 -2.51
CA VAL A 203 8.54 8.38 -2.66
C VAL A 203 9.22 8.16 -4.00
N ASN A 204 10.41 7.53 -3.98
CA ASN A 204 11.11 7.10 -5.17
C ASN A 204 10.74 5.66 -5.51
N ASP A 205 9.96 5.47 -6.57
CA ASP A 205 9.43 4.17 -7.01
C ASP A 205 10.14 3.58 -8.24
N TRP A 206 11.25 4.17 -8.71
CA TRP A 206 11.87 3.78 -9.98
C TRP A 206 13.30 3.24 -9.84
N ASP A 207 13.92 3.38 -8.68
CA ASP A 207 15.29 2.91 -8.44
C ASP A 207 15.38 1.41 -8.10
N SER A 208 16.61 0.92 -7.94
CA SER A 208 16.87 -0.47 -7.55
C SER A 208 16.28 -0.86 -6.19
N ASN A 209 16.10 0.11 -5.28
CA ASN A 209 15.49 -0.11 -3.98
C ASN A 209 13.97 -0.30 -4.10
N ALA A 210 13.31 0.47 -4.96
CA ALA A 210 11.91 0.30 -5.31
C ALA A 210 11.65 -1.06 -5.96
N ALA A 211 12.51 -1.49 -6.89
CA ALA A 211 12.44 -2.82 -7.49
C ALA A 211 12.57 -3.96 -6.44
N ARG A 212 13.34 -3.73 -5.38
CA ARG A 212 13.49 -4.64 -4.22
C ARG A 212 12.38 -4.52 -3.19
N GLY A 213 11.37 -3.67 -3.41
CA GLY A 213 10.21 -3.50 -2.53
C GLY A 213 10.43 -2.57 -1.33
N THR A 214 11.57 -1.87 -1.28
CA THR A 214 11.92 -0.90 -0.22
C THR A 214 12.24 0.48 -0.82
N PRO A 215 11.26 1.15 -1.45
CA PRO A 215 11.49 2.46 -2.07
C PRO A 215 11.98 3.48 -1.05
N SER A 216 12.81 4.42 -1.51
CA SER A 216 13.28 5.58 -0.75
C SER A 216 12.14 6.58 -0.52
N LYS A 217 12.08 7.18 0.67
CA LYS A 217 10.94 7.99 1.11
C LYS A 217 11.34 9.22 1.91
N GLY A 218 10.48 10.22 1.87
CA GLY A 218 10.55 11.40 2.72
C GLY A 218 11.60 12.41 2.30
N ALA A 219 11.80 13.43 3.15
CA ALA A 219 12.62 14.57 2.81
C ALA A 219 14.10 14.21 2.57
N TRP A 220 14.61 13.17 3.25
CA TRP A 220 15.98 12.67 3.12
C TRP A 220 16.07 11.33 2.39
N GLN A 221 14.99 10.90 1.71
CA GLN A 221 14.96 9.70 0.85
C GLN A 221 15.51 8.42 1.52
N PHE A 222 15.11 8.17 2.77
CA PHE A 222 15.47 6.92 3.44
C PHE A 222 14.73 5.71 2.85
N ILE A 223 15.44 4.59 2.71
CA ILE A 223 14.76 3.29 2.60
C ILE A 223 14.32 2.81 3.99
N ALA A 224 13.21 2.09 4.04
CA ALA A 224 12.61 1.56 5.27
C ALA A 224 13.58 0.84 6.23
N PRO A 225 14.45 -0.10 5.78
CA PRO A 225 15.36 -0.79 6.69
C PRO A 225 16.41 0.14 7.31
N THR A 226 16.93 1.11 6.56
CA THR A 226 17.89 2.09 7.08
C THR A 226 17.24 3.02 8.10
N PHE A 227 16.04 3.54 7.80
CA PHE A 227 15.30 4.37 8.76
C PHE A 227 15.06 3.62 10.07
N ALA A 228 14.64 2.35 9.99
CA ALA A 228 14.39 1.53 11.18
C ALA A 228 15.67 1.27 11.99
N ALA A 229 16.80 1.00 11.33
CA ALA A 229 18.08 0.73 11.99
C ALA A 229 18.66 1.94 12.74
N TYR A 230 18.41 3.16 12.23
CA TYR A 230 18.94 4.40 12.80
C TYR A 230 17.86 5.26 13.48
N HIS A 231 16.66 4.72 13.66
CA HIS A 231 15.54 5.40 14.31
C HIS A 231 15.92 5.88 15.72
N GLN A 232 15.45 7.07 16.08
CA GLN A 232 15.65 7.62 17.43
C GLN A 232 14.49 7.20 18.35
N PRO A 233 14.76 6.42 19.41
CA PRO A 233 13.74 6.08 20.41
C PRO A 233 13.04 7.33 20.95
N GLY A 234 11.73 7.24 21.14
CA GLY A 234 10.89 8.37 21.57
C GLY A 234 10.35 9.24 20.44
N THR A 235 10.71 8.98 19.17
CA THR A 235 10.13 9.67 18.00
C THR A 235 9.17 8.76 17.21
N SER A 236 8.39 9.34 16.29
CA SER A 236 7.44 8.59 15.45
C SER A 236 8.13 7.48 14.66
N ARG A 237 7.45 6.35 14.46
CA ARG A 237 7.91 5.24 13.59
C ARG A 237 7.51 5.44 12.11
N ASP A 238 6.80 6.52 11.81
CA ASP A 238 6.46 6.88 10.43
C ASP A 238 7.69 7.48 9.72
N ILE A 239 8.11 6.83 8.63
CA ILE A 239 9.25 7.24 7.80
C ILE A 239 9.04 8.61 7.14
N HIS A 240 7.80 9.10 7.03
CA HIS A 240 7.56 10.42 6.48
C HIS A 240 7.69 11.53 7.51
N ASN A 241 7.55 11.22 8.81
CA ASN A 241 7.66 12.21 9.88
C ASN A 241 9.03 12.91 9.86
N LEU A 242 9.02 14.22 9.60
CA LEU A 242 10.26 15.00 9.42
C LEU A 242 11.18 14.98 10.65
N VAL A 243 10.63 15.03 11.87
CA VAL A 243 11.46 15.02 13.11
C VAL A 243 12.12 13.66 13.27
N ALA A 244 11.38 12.57 13.05
CA ALA A 244 11.92 11.23 13.12
C ALA A 244 13.00 10.99 12.05
N GLN A 245 12.77 11.45 10.81
CA GLN A 245 13.77 11.37 9.74
C GLN A 245 15.02 12.19 10.04
N ALA A 246 14.88 13.41 10.56
CA ALA A 246 16.00 14.25 10.92
C ALA A 246 16.85 13.60 12.03
N CYS A 247 16.21 13.03 13.05
CA CYS A 247 16.93 12.28 14.10
C CYS A 247 17.65 11.04 13.52
N ALA A 248 16.97 10.30 12.64
CA ALA A 248 17.55 9.14 11.97
C ALA A 248 18.72 9.52 11.05
N PHE A 249 18.66 10.67 10.38
CA PHE A 249 19.76 11.20 9.58
C PHE A 249 20.99 11.49 10.42
N ILE A 250 20.85 12.17 11.56
CA ILE A 250 21.97 12.45 12.47
C ILE A 250 22.61 11.13 12.94
N ASN A 251 21.79 10.16 13.38
CA ASN A 251 22.27 8.84 13.79
C ASN A 251 22.99 8.10 12.65
N TYR A 252 22.43 8.14 11.44
CA TYR A 252 23.01 7.51 10.26
C TYR A 252 24.34 8.16 9.87
N ALA A 253 24.40 9.50 9.83
CA ALA A 253 25.60 10.25 9.53
C ALA A 253 26.74 9.93 10.51
N MET A 254 26.44 9.92 11.82
CA MET A 254 27.42 9.61 12.85
C MET A 254 27.85 8.13 12.80
N GLY A 255 26.89 7.20 12.75
CA GLY A 255 27.17 5.76 12.85
C GLY A 255 27.74 5.14 11.58
N ARG A 256 27.25 5.53 10.40
CA ARG A 256 27.68 4.94 9.12
C ARG A 256 28.87 5.68 8.50
N TYR A 257 28.91 6.99 8.63
CA TYR A 257 29.91 7.84 7.95
C TYR A 257 30.93 8.47 8.89
N GLY A 258 30.81 8.29 10.22
CA GLY A 258 31.76 8.84 11.19
C GLY A 258 31.72 10.37 11.25
N VAL A 259 30.55 10.97 11.01
CA VAL A 259 30.37 12.42 11.17
C VAL A 259 30.50 12.77 12.65
N ALA A 260 31.30 13.79 12.96
CA ALA A 260 31.48 14.29 14.32
C ALA A 260 30.18 14.92 14.84
N ILE A 261 29.98 14.89 16.16
CA ILE A 261 28.78 15.46 16.79
C ILE A 261 28.60 16.96 16.49
N ASP A 262 29.70 17.67 16.24
CA ASP A 262 29.73 19.10 15.90
C ASP A 262 29.56 19.39 14.40
N ALA A 263 29.35 18.35 13.58
CA ALA A 263 29.24 18.39 12.12
C ALA A 263 30.39 19.08 11.38
N SER A 264 31.56 19.23 12.00
CA SER A 264 32.75 19.85 11.38
C SER A 264 33.16 19.16 10.07
N ASN A 265 33.00 17.84 10.00
CA ASN A 265 33.39 17.00 8.86
C ASN A 265 32.19 16.50 8.02
N LEU A 266 30.99 17.06 8.20
CA LEU A 266 29.77 16.55 7.57
C LEU A 266 29.86 16.56 6.03
N ALA A 267 30.30 17.67 5.44
CA ALA A 267 30.44 17.81 3.98
C ALA A 267 31.52 16.88 3.41
N ASP A 268 32.61 16.64 4.16
CA ASP A 268 33.69 15.74 3.74
C ASP A 268 33.23 14.28 3.71
N ARG A 269 32.38 13.91 4.66
CA ARG A 269 31.90 12.53 4.85
C ARG A 269 30.65 12.21 4.03
N ILE A 270 29.83 13.20 3.74
CA ILE A 270 28.57 13.06 3.00
C ILE A 270 28.56 14.04 1.84
N GLN A 271 28.86 13.56 0.63
CA GLN A 271 28.89 14.39 -0.58
C GLN A 271 27.58 15.16 -0.83
N GLN A 272 26.43 14.57 -0.50
CA GLN A 272 25.13 15.26 -0.66
C GLN A 272 25.01 16.50 0.23
N ALA A 273 25.78 16.59 1.31
CA ALA A 273 25.85 17.73 2.22
C ALA A 273 26.95 18.75 1.84
N ASP A 274 27.70 18.51 0.75
CA ASP A 274 28.72 19.44 0.25
C ASP A 274 28.16 20.36 -0.85
N PRO A 275 28.10 21.69 -0.64
CA PRO A 275 27.59 22.63 -1.64
C PRO A 275 28.52 22.80 -2.84
N HIS A 276 29.81 22.49 -2.71
CA HIS A 276 30.83 22.66 -3.76
C HIS A 276 30.94 21.45 -4.68
N ARG A 277 30.36 20.31 -4.31
CA ARG A 277 30.31 19.10 -5.13
C ARG A 277 28.95 18.93 -5.79
N ALA A 278 28.96 18.39 -7.00
CA ALA A 278 27.75 18.00 -7.68
C ALA A 278 26.98 16.94 -6.86
N PRO A 279 25.63 16.95 -6.91
CA PRO A 279 24.83 15.87 -6.33
C PRO A 279 25.28 14.53 -6.92
N LYS A 280 25.45 13.51 -6.07
CA LYS A 280 25.72 12.15 -6.55
C LYS A 280 24.38 11.52 -6.96
N GLY A 281 24.23 11.14 -8.23
CA GLY A 281 23.12 10.26 -8.62
C GLY A 281 23.28 8.90 -7.93
N TYR A 282 22.17 8.31 -7.47
CA TYR A 282 22.16 6.93 -6.97
C TYR A 282 22.41 5.93 -8.08
#